data_AF-C2KW23-F1
#
_entry.id   AF-C2KW23-F1
#
_cell.length_a   1.000
_cell.length_b   1.000
_cell.length_c   1.000
_cell.angle_alpha   90.00
_cell.angle_beta   90.00
_cell.angle_gamma   90.00
#
_symmetry.space_group_name_H-M   'P 1'
#
loop_
_entity.id
_entity.type
_entity.pdbx_description
1 polymer ?
#
loop_
_entity_poly.entity_id
_entity_poly.type
_entity_poly.pdbx_seq_one_letter_code
_entity_poly.pdbx_strand_id
1 'polypeptide(L)'
;MLTIFTIVVCAVSYLLNISAFLTYFSYVLAFTILKAFLSKRLKDVYNIRKAEEIYTEVGLMNTLDSFISLLFITLYYVFREYEHFGIEYMLPVLLCYILIYRFLFWDVGYKVKQLFRKSHQ
;
A
#
# COMPACT_ATOMS: atom_id res chain seq x y z
N MET A 1 -3.42 -5.24 10.08
CA MET A 1 -2.70 -4.21 10.86
C MET A 1 -2.36 -3.01 9.99
N LEU A 2 -1.99 -3.21 8.72
CA LEU A 2 -1.76 -2.11 7.79
C LEU A 2 -2.98 -1.21 7.67
N THR A 3 -4.17 -1.77 7.57
CA THR A 3 -5.41 -1.00 7.45
C THR A 3 -5.57 0.02 8.58
N ILE A 4 -5.35 -0.42 9.83
CA ILE A 4 -5.44 0.46 11.00
C ILE A 4 -4.35 1.54 10.95
N PHE A 5 -3.12 1.15 10.62
CA PHE A 5 -2.02 2.10 10.43
C PHE A 5 -2.34 3.14 9.35
N THR A 6 -2.93 2.74 8.23
CA THR A 6 -3.37 3.65 7.17
C THR A 6 -4.39 4.64 7.66
N ILE A 7 -5.41 4.18 8.40
CA ILE A 7 -6.44 5.07 8.96
C ILE A 7 -5.79 6.12 9.87
N VAL A 8 -4.84 5.72 10.72
CA VAL A 8 -4.10 6.65 11.58
C VAL A 8 -3.29 7.65 10.74
N VAL A 9 -2.58 7.20 9.70
CA VAL A 9 -1.82 8.08 8.81
C VAL A 9 -2.74 9.10 8.12
N CYS A 10 -3.88 8.66 7.59
CA CYS A 10 -4.88 9.55 6.98
C CYS A 10 -5.42 10.57 7.98
N ALA A 11 -5.74 10.14 9.20
CA ALA A 11 -6.25 11.02 10.26
C ALA A 11 -5.20 12.06 10.68
N VAL A 12 -3.97 11.64 10.95
CA VAL A 12 -2.86 12.54 11.32
C VAL A 12 -2.57 13.52 10.18
N SER A 13 -2.51 13.03 8.94
CA SER A 13 -2.32 13.86 7.74
C SER A 13 -3.41 14.92 7.61
N TYR A 14 -4.67 14.54 7.85
CA TYR A 14 -5.79 15.47 7.83
C TYR A 14 -5.68 16.54 8.92
N LEU A 15 -5.38 16.15 10.15
CA LEU A 15 -5.23 17.07 11.30
C LEU A 15 -4.08 18.06 11.12
N LEU A 16 -2.97 17.60 10.53
CA LEU A 16 -1.80 18.44 10.24
C LEU A 16 -1.90 19.19 8.91
N ASN A 17 -3.02 19.03 8.19
CA ASN A 17 -3.27 19.59 6.86
C ASN A 17 -2.14 19.33 5.85
N ILE A 18 -1.58 18.13 5.88
CA ILE A 18 -0.57 17.70 4.91
C ILE A 18 -1.25 17.53 3.54
N SER A 19 -0.56 17.89 2.45
CA SER A 19 -1.10 17.72 1.10
C SER A 19 -1.40 16.24 0.83
N ALA A 20 -2.54 15.94 0.23
CA ALA A 20 -2.95 14.55 0.03
C ALA A 20 -2.00 13.81 -0.91
N PHE A 21 -1.44 14.50 -1.92
CA PHE A 21 -0.39 13.96 -2.78
C PHE A 21 0.84 13.52 -1.98
N LEU A 22 1.41 14.39 -1.12
CA LEU A 22 2.58 14.02 -0.32
C LEU A 22 2.27 12.85 0.62
N THR A 23 1.08 12.80 1.21
CA THR A 23 0.68 11.69 2.09
C THR A 23 0.58 10.38 1.32
N TYR A 24 -0.10 10.37 0.17
CA TYR A 24 -0.20 9.19 -0.68
C TYR A 24 1.17 8.73 -1.18
N PHE A 25 1.94 9.65 -1.75
CA PHE A 25 3.25 9.36 -2.33
C PHE A 25 4.24 8.85 -1.28
N SER A 26 4.34 9.53 -0.14
CA SER A 26 5.23 9.12 0.96
C SER A 26 4.81 7.77 1.56
N TYR A 27 3.50 7.49 1.65
CA TYR A 27 2.99 6.20 2.10
C TYR A 27 3.45 5.06 1.17
N VAL A 28 3.22 5.21 -0.13
CA VAL A 28 3.63 4.20 -1.13
C VAL A 28 5.16 4.06 -1.16
N LEU A 29 5.89 5.17 -1.10
CA LEU A 29 7.34 5.19 -1.12
C LEU A 29 7.94 4.51 0.12
N ALA A 30 7.44 4.84 1.31
CA ALA A 30 7.92 4.26 2.57
C ALA A 30 7.74 2.74 2.60
N PHE A 31 6.59 2.23 2.16
CA PHE A 31 6.38 0.79 2.07
C PHE A 31 7.21 0.13 0.98
N THR A 32 7.47 0.83 -0.12
CA THR A 32 8.37 0.33 -1.18
C THR A 32 9.80 0.21 -0.66
N ILE A 33 10.29 1.22 0.07
CA ILE A 33 11.61 1.20 0.72
C ILE A 33 11.68 0.09 1.76
N LEU A 34 10.70 -0.02 2.64
CA LEU A 34 10.62 -1.09 3.65
C LEU A 34 10.66 -2.46 2.97
N LYS A 35 9.89 -2.64 1.90
CA LYS A 35 9.88 -3.87 1.12
C LYS A 35 11.22 -4.15 0.46
N ALA A 36 11.92 -3.13 -0.03
CA ALA A 36 13.26 -3.27 -0.57
C ALA A 36 14.24 -3.82 0.47
N PHE A 37 14.20 -3.30 1.70
CA PHE A 37 15.03 -3.82 2.80
C PHE A 37 14.69 -5.26 3.20
N LEU A 38 13.41 -5.66 3.11
CA LEU A 38 12.98 -7.02 3.45
C LEU A 38 13.17 -8.04 2.33
N SER A 39 13.52 -7.59 1.13
CA SER A 39 13.60 -8.42 -0.07
C SER A 39 15.05 -8.74 -0.40
N LYS A 40 15.35 -10.01 -0.73
CA LYS A 40 16.71 -10.42 -1.11
C LYS A 40 17.06 -10.05 -2.55
N ARG A 41 16.06 -9.91 -3.43
CA ARG A 41 16.24 -9.59 -4.85
C ARG A 41 15.24 -8.53 -5.29
N LEU A 42 15.60 -7.74 -6.29
CA LEU A 42 14.73 -6.70 -6.85
C LEU A 42 13.38 -7.24 -7.35
N LYS A 43 13.38 -8.44 -7.95
CA LYS A 43 12.13 -9.11 -8.39
C LYS A 43 11.15 -9.40 -7.24
N ASP A 44 11.66 -9.56 -6.02
CA ASP A 44 10.86 -9.80 -4.82
C ASP A 44 10.32 -8.48 -4.24
N VAL A 45 10.90 -7.33 -4.62
CA VAL A 45 10.35 -5.99 -4.36
C VAL A 45 9.13 -5.74 -5.24
N TYR A 46 9.16 -6.18 -6.49
CA TYR A 46 8.08 -5.95 -7.46
C TYR A 46 7.09 -7.11 -7.62
N ASN A 47 7.07 -8.12 -6.74
CA ASN A 47 6.12 -9.25 -6.82
C ASN A 47 5.95 -9.88 -8.22
N ILE A 48 7.06 -10.02 -8.97
CA ILE A 48 7.07 -10.55 -10.36
C ILE A 48 6.89 -12.08 -10.38
N ARG A 49 6.11 -12.62 -9.46
CA ARG A 49 5.78 -14.05 -9.33
C ARG A 49 4.34 -14.30 -9.76
N LYS A 50 3.99 -15.55 -10.00
CA LYS A 50 2.60 -15.90 -10.33
C LYS A 50 1.69 -15.51 -9.16
N ALA A 51 0.49 -15.02 -9.50
CA ALA A 51 -0.50 -14.60 -8.51
C ALA A 51 -0.86 -15.72 -7.53
N GLU A 52 -0.99 -16.95 -8.04
CA GLU A 52 -1.28 -18.15 -7.25
C GLU A 52 -0.20 -18.43 -6.20
N GLU A 53 1.08 -18.34 -6.57
CA GLU A 53 2.21 -18.54 -5.66
C GLU A 53 2.18 -17.50 -4.53
N ILE A 54 1.94 -16.22 -4.87
CA ILE A 54 1.86 -15.14 -3.90
C ILE A 54 0.67 -15.36 -2.97
N TYR A 55 -0.50 -15.69 -3.50
CA TYR A 55 -1.69 -15.91 -2.70
C TYR A 55 -1.52 -17.09 -1.72
N THR A 56 -0.90 -18.17 -2.18
CA THR A 56 -0.62 -19.35 -1.34
C THR A 56 0.35 -19.03 -0.20
N GLU A 57 1.36 -18.18 -0.44
CA GLU A 57 2.34 -17.77 0.57
C GLU A 57 1.77 -16.73 1.56
N VAL A 58 1.10 -15.70 1.04
CA VAL A 58 0.62 -14.54 1.80
C VAL A 58 -0.67 -14.85 2.55
N GLY A 59 -1.55 -15.64 1.95
CA GLY A 59 -2.87 -15.96 2.46
C GLY A 59 -3.89 -14.81 2.32
N LEU A 60 -5.17 -15.16 2.47
CA LEU A 60 -6.30 -14.24 2.26
C LEU A 60 -6.25 -13.01 3.16
N MET A 61 -6.03 -13.20 4.46
CA MET A 61 -6.11 -12.11 5.44
C MET A 61 -5.06 -11.00 5.20
N ASN A 62 -3.83 -11.38 4.84
CA ASN A 62 -2.77 -10.39 4.56
C ASN A 62 -2.97 -9.74 3.18
N THR A 63 -3.51 -10.49 2.22
CA THR A 63 -3.90 -9.98 0.91
C THR A 63 -4.95 -8.89 1.07
N LEU A 64 -6.02 -9.16 1.82
CA LEU A 64 -7.08 -8.19 2.11
C LEU A 64 -6.56 -6.99 2.91
N ASP A 65 -5.75 -7.19 3.95
CA ASP A 65 -5.19 -6.09 4.74
C ASP A 65 -4.36 -5.13 3.87
N SER A 66 -3.57 -5.66 2.94
CA SER A 66 -2.77 -4.84 2.02
C SER A 66 -3.63 -4.14 0.95
N PHE A 67 -4.64 -4.83 0.42
CA PHE A 67 -5.59 -4.28 -0.55
C PHE A 67 -6.41 -3.13 0.04
N ILE A 68 -7.03 -3.36 1.20
CA ILE A 68 -7.89 -2.40 1.90
C ILE A 68 -7.06 -1.19 2.38
N SER A 69 -5.85 -1.44 2.87
CA SER A 69 -4.89 -0.38 3.21
C SER A 69 -4.62 0.54 2.01
N LEU A 70 -4.25 -0.02 0.86
CA LEU A 70 -4.01 0.81 -0.33
C LEU A 70 -5.31 1.50 -0.81
N LEU A 71 -6.46 0.83 -0.66
CA LEU A 71 -7.75 1.40 -1.03
C LEU A 71 -8.05 2.64 -0.18
N PHE A 72 -7.87 2.58 1.14
CA PHE A 72 -8.14 3.70 2.03
C PHE A 72 -7.26 4.92 1.75
N ILE A 73 -5.95 4.73 1.55
CA ILE A 73 -5.07 5.87 1.24
C ILE A 73 -5.39 6.46 -0.14
N THR A 74 -5.82 5.64 -1.10
CA THR A 74 -6.27 6.09 -2.43
C THR A 74 -7.57 6.87 -2.33
N LEU A 75 -8.56 6.36 -1.59
CA LEU A 75 -9.82 7.07 -1.34
C LEU A 75 -9.58 8.39 -0.61
N TYR A 76 -8.71 8.40 0.41
CA TYR A 76 -8.29 9.62 1.09
C TYR A 76 -7.73 10.66 0.11
N TYR A 77 -6.85 10.24 -0.80
CA TYR A 77 -6.30 11.10 -1.84
C TYR A 77 -7.39 11.66 -2.76
N VAL A 78 -8.25 10.78 -3.30
CA VAL A 78 -9.34 11.18 -4.20
C VAL A 78 -10.31 12.14 -3.53
N PHE A 79 -10.70 11.90 -2.27
CA PHE A 79 -11.64 12.79 -1.58
C PHE A 79 -11.03 14.14 -1.23
N ARG A 80 -9.74 14.20 -0.88
CA ARG A 80 -9.06 15.47 -0.55
C ARG A 80 -8.79 16.31 -1.79
N GLU A 81 -8.58 15.69 -2.94
CA GLU A 81 -8.34 16.36 -4.21
C GLU A 81 -9.59 16.40 -5.10
N TYR A 82 -10.76 16.01 -4.58
CA TYR A 82 -11.99 15.77 -5.37
C TYR A 82 -12.38 16.94 -6.27
N GLU A 83 -12.21 18.18 -5.79
CA GLU A 83 -12.50 19.39 -6.57
C GLU A 83 -11.59 19.54 -7.80
N HIS A 84 -10.41 18.92 -7.79
CA HIS A 84 -9.46 18.89 -8.91
C HIS A 84 -9.61 17.62 -9.78
N PHE A 85 -10.45 16.66 -9.37
CA PHE A 85 -10.60 15.37 -10.05
C PHE A 85 -11.83 15.35 -10.97
N GLY A 86 -11.61 15.54 -12.27
CA GLY A 86 -12.56 15.15 -13.30
C GLY A 86 -12.66 13.63 -13.48
N ILE A 87 -13.77 13.13 -14.05
CA ILE A 87 -13.96 11.69 -14.40
C ILE A 87 -12.80 11.15 -15.23
N GLU A 88 -12.19 11.99 -16.08
CA GLU A 88 -11.04 11.66 -16.91
C GLU A 88 -9.81 11.19 -16.12
N TYR A 89 -9.64 11.65 -14.88
CA TYR A 89 -8.53 11.26 -14.00
C TYR A 89 -8.82 10.00 -13.18
N MET A 90 -10.08 9.52 -13.17
CA MET A 90 -10.47 8.31 -12.45
C MET A 90 -9.80 7.06 -13.02
N LEU A 91 -9.71 6.95 -14.35
CA LEU A 91 -9.09 5.81 -15.01
C LEU A 91 -7.57 5.72 -14.73
N PRO A 92 -6.78 6.81 -14.88
CA PRO A 92 -5.38 6.82 -14.46
C PRO A 92 -5.17 6.43 -12.99
N VAL A 93 -5.99 6.96 -12.06
CA VAL A 93 -5.88 6.62 -10.63
C VAL A 93 -6.17 5.14 -10.39
N LEU A 94 -7.20 4.59 -11.04
CA LEU A 94 -7.53 3.17 -10.92
C LEU A 94 -6.40 2.28 -11.47
N LEU A 95 -5.81 2.64 -12.61
CA LEU A 95 -4.68 1.91 -13.17
C LEU A 95 -3.46 1.97 -12.25
N CYS A 96 -3.12 3.15 -11.73
CA CYS A 96 -2.05 3.31 -10.73
C CYS A 96 -2.32 2.46 -9.49
N TYR A 97 -3.55 2.46 -8.97
CA TYR A 97 -3.96 1.63 -7.84
C TYR A 97 -3.71 0.14 -8.10
N ILE A 98 -4.17 -0.38 -9.26
CA ILE A 98 -3.99 -1.79 -9.63
C ILE A 98 -2.51 -2.15 -9.73
N LEU A 99 -1.71 -1.29 -10.37
CA LEU A 99 -0.27 -1.53 -10.54
C LEU A 99 0.48 -1.49 -9.20
N ILE A 100 0.22 -0.47 -8.37
CA ILE A 100 0.83 -0.35 -7.04
C ILE A 100 0.42 -1.54 -6.18
N TYR A 101 -0.85 -1.92 -6.18
CA TYR A 101 -1.31 -3.12 -5.47
C TYR A 101 -0.54 -4.36 -5.93
N ARG A 102 -0.58 -4.63 -7.24
CA ARG A 102 -0.05 -5.87 -7.82
C ARG A 102 1.44 -6.04 -7.54
N PHE A 103 2.22 -5.00 -7.82
CA PHE A 103 3.68 -5.09 -7.84
C PHE A 103 4.31 -4.68 -6.50
N LEU A 104 3.73 -3.70 -5.80
CA LEU A 104 4.33 -3.17 -4.57
C LEU A 104 3.63 -3.68 -3.32
N PHE A 105 2.30 -3.64 -3.25
CA PHE A 105 1.58 -3.77 -1.98
C PHE A 105 1.13 -5.17 -1.59
N TRP A 106 0.88 -6.08 -2.54
CA TRP A 106 0.21 -7.36 -2.27
C TRP A 106 0.75 -8.13 -1.04
N ASP A 107 2.06 -8.31 -0.93
CA ASP A 107 2.72 -9.08 0.12
C ASP A 107 3.25 -8.23 1.30
N VAL A 108 3.01 -6.91 1.29
CA VAL A 108 3.59 -5.99 2.29
C VAL A 108 3.12 -6.32 3.69
N GLY A 109 1.82 -6.58 3.89
CA GLY A 109 1.30 -6.95 5.22
C GLY A 109 1.90 -8.22 5.77
N TYR A 110 2.14 -9.19 4.90
CA TYR A 110 2.82 -10.42 5.28
C TYR A 110 4.27 -10.17 5.68
N LYS A 111 5.03 -9.41 4.87
CA LYS A 111 6.43 -9.07 5.15
C LYS A 111 6.60 -8.27 6.44
N VAL A 112 5.74 -7.29 6.69
CA VAL A 112 5.74 -6.51 7.94
C VAL A 112 5.44 -7.40 9.14
N LYS A 113 4.45 -8.30 9.04
CA LYS A 113 4.13 -9.26 10.11
C LYS A 113 5.29 -10.20 10.40
N GLN A 114 6.00 -10.68 9.37
CA GLN A 114 7.19 -11.51 9.55
C GLN A 114 8.33 -10.78 10.26
N LEU A 115 8.54 -9.48 9.95
CA LEU A 115 9.56 -8.66 10.60
C LEU A 115 9.31 -8.57 12.11
N PHE A 116 8.09 -8.23 12.53
CA PHE A 116 7.73 -8.15 13.95
C PHE A 116 7.83 -9.50 14.68
N ARG A 117 7.53 -10.60 13.99
CA ARG A 117 7.69 -11.94 14.58
C ARG A 117 9.16 -12.28 14.83
N LYS A 118 10.07 -11.88 13.93
CA LYS A 118 11.51 -12.12 14.08
C LYS A 118 12.16 -11.25 15.16
N SER A 119 11.66 -10.05 15.42
CA SER A 119 12.21 -9.18 16.47
C SER A 119 11.86 -9.64 17.90
N HIS A 120 10.92 -10.57 18.05
CA HIS A 120 10.48 -11.12 19.33
C HIS A 120 10.99 -12.55 19.61
N GLN A 121 11.91 -13.05 18.79
CA GLN A 121 12.66 -14.30 19.00
C GLN A 121 14.12 -13.97 19.27
#